data_AF-A0A7K1S9V7-F1
#
_entry.id   AF-A0A7K1S9V7-F1
#
_cell.length_a   1.000
_cell.length_b   1.000
_cell.length_c   1.000
_cell.angle_alpha   90.00
_cell.angle_beta   90.00
_cell.angle_gamma   90.00
#
_symmetry.space_group_name_H-M   'P 1'
#
loop_
_entity.id
_entity.type
_entity.pdbx_description
1 polymer ?
#
loop_
_entity_poly.entity_id
_entity_poly.type
_entity_poly.pdbx_seq_one_letter_code
_entity_poly.pdbx_strand_id
1 'polypeptide(L)'
;MTSKTYSKLLLRSFYVTVGMLAIWVGLDTVFNGSVWNGMVVSKSALVVEYCEFNNVARFFHQRMNTYSNLAYFFFGVLIVQIAYQDYKNEGIKHQNRLEAFPMLSALMGICFIYLGFGSAFFHASLTYVGQRVDMNGTYGLTLVLVSIGLYHILYKVRFTQPVKTIWAISLVILIVLFLKIALLVPSSKLLPGLILALLIFIAINYFQFRKERSGLLGIASLVLMVVAVRFRTLDVQKIGCDPHSLIQGHSIWHLLTALSSVCSYSFFRFTGRT
;
A
#
# COMPACT_ATOMS: atom_id res chain seq x y z
N MET A 1 -22.12 -4.97 -4.51
CA MET A 1 -21.73 -4.58 -5.90
C MET A 1 -21.82 -5.81 -6.82
N THR A 2 -22.20 -5.64 -8.11
CA THR A 2 -22.37 -6.78 -9.05
C THR A 2 -21.05 -7.21 -9.68
N SER A 3 -20.95 -8.47 -10.16
CA SER A 3 -19.76 -8.98 -10.85
C SER A 3 -19.37 -8.11 -12.07
N LYS A 4 -20.36 -7.73 -12.90
CA LYS A 4 -20.15 -6.85 -14.07
C LYS A 4 -19.56 -5.49 -13.68
N THR A 5 -20.01 -4.93 -12.55
CA THR A 5 -19.47 -3.66 -12.03
C THR A 5 -18.00 -3.82 -11.61
N TYR A 6 -17.66 -4.89 -10.89
CA TYR A 6 -16.27 -5.16 -10.49
C TYR A 6 -15.36 -5.36 -11.70
N SER A 7 -15.76 -6.15 -12.69
CA SER A 7 -14.97 -6.36 -13.91
C SER A 7 -14.70 -5.03 -14.63
N LYS A 8 -15.68 -4.12 -14.68
CA LYS A 8 -15.50 -2.78 -15.26
C LYS A 8 -14.48 -1.94 -14.47
N LEU A 9 -14.51 -2.00 -13.14
CA LEU A 9 -13.53 -1.29 -12.30
C LEU A 9 -12.12 -1.84 -12.46
N LEU A 10 -11.97 -3.16 -12.51
CA LEU A 10 -10.69 -3.83 -12.75
C LEU A 10 -10.12 -3.43 -14.11
N LEU A 11 -10.93 -3.50 -15.17
CA LEU A 11 -10.51 -3.13 -16.52
C LEU A 11 -10.09 -1.66 -16.62
N ARG A 12 -10.85 -0.75 -15.98
CA ARG A 12 -10.47 0.67 -15.93
C ARG A 12 -9.16 0.89 -15.17
N SER A 13 -8.98 0.20 -14.04
CA SER A 13 -7.72 0.28 -13.25
C SER A 13 -6.54 -0.26 -14.05
N PHE A 14 -6.74 -1.33 -14.81
CA PHE A 14 -5.74 -1.89 -15.71
C PHE A 14 -5.32 -0.88 -16.77
N TYR A 15 -6.25 -0.30 -17.54
CA TYR A 15 -5.90 0.68 -18.57
C TYR A 15 -5.23 1.94 -18.01
N VAL A 16 -5.67 2.42 -16.85
CA VAL A 16 -5.02 3.56 -16.17
C VAL A 16 -3.59 3.20 -15.75
N THR A 17 -3.36 1.97 -15.29
CA THR A 17 -2.03 1.47 -14.92
C THR A 17 -1.12 1.27 -16.13
N VAL A 18 -1.65 0.77 -17.25
CA VAL A 18 -0.92 0.67 -18.52
C VAL A 18 -0.53 2.05 -19.04
N GLY A 19 -1.44 3.04 -18.94
CA GLY A 19 -1.11 4.43 -19.24
C GLY A 19 0.01 4.97 -18.37
N MET A 20 0.00 4.68 -17.07
CA MET A 20 1.07 5.06 -16.14
C MET A 20 2.40 4.37 -16.48
N LEU A 21 2.37 3.09 -16.84
CA LEU A 21 3.55 2.36 -17.31
C LEU A 21 4.16 3.04 -18.54
N ALA A 22 3.34 3.40 -19.53
CA ALA A 22 3.81 4.10 -20.73
C ALA A 22 4.46 5.45 -20.37
N ILE A 23 3.89 6.20 -19.42
CA ILE A 23 4.50 7.43 -18.91
C ILE A 23 5.86 7.14 -18.27
N TRP A 24 5.95 6.15 -17.39
CA TRP A 24 7.21 5.82 -16.69
C TRP A 24 8.30 5.33 -17.65
N VAL A 25 7.94 4.52 -18.64
CA VAL A 25 8.86 4.12 -19.72
C VAL A 25 9.29 5.35 -20.54
N GLY A 26 8.37 6.27 -20.85
CA GLY A 26 8.69 7.54 -21.49
C GLY A 26 9.69 8.38 -20.67
N LEU A 27 9.50 8.46 -19.35
CA LEU A 27 10.42 9.18 -18.47
C LEU A 27 11.81 8.53 -18.43
N ASP A 28 11.89 7.20 -18.29
CA ASP A 28 13.18 6.47 -18.24
C ASP A 28 13.93 6.44 -19.57
N THR A 29 13.25 6.74 -20.68
CA THR A 29 13.86 6.84 -22.02
C THR A 29 14.32 8.26 -22.35
N VAL A 30 13.58 9.28 -21.90
CA VAL A 30 13.90 10.69 -22.18
C VAL A 30 14.91 11.27 -21.20
N PHE A 31 14.81 10.93 -19.93
CA PHE A 31 15.67 11.45 -18.88
C PHE A 31 16.80 10.48 -18.52
N ASN A 32 17.82 10.99 -17.83
CA ASN A 32 18.92 10.19 -17.30
C ASN A 32 19.13 10.53 -15.81
N GLY A 33 20.13 9.92 -15.17
CA GLY A 33 20.37 10.06 -13.73
C GLY A 33 20.73 11.47 -13.28
N SER A 34 21.13 12.36 -14.19
CA SER A 34 21.49 13.76 -13.87
C SER A 34 20.32 14.56 -13.27
N VAL A 35 19.07 14.13 -13.50
CA VAL A 35 17.88 14.73 -12.87
C VAL A 35 17.93 14.68 -11.35
N TRP A 36 18.66 13.71 -10.78
CA TRP A 36 18.81 13.55 -9.34
C TRP A 36 20.04 14.24 -8.76
N ASN A 37 20.82 14.95 -9.58
CA ASN A 37 22.03 15.64 -9.14
C ASN A 37 21.72 16.68 -8.05
N GLY A 38 22.58 16.75 -7.03
CA GLY A 38 22.42 17.66 -5.90
C GLY A 38 21.49 17.14 -4.79
N MET A 39 20.79 16.02 -5.01
CA MET A 39 20.01 15.38 -3.95
C MET A 39 20.89 14.52 -3.05
N VAL A 40 20.58 14.51 -1.74
CA VAL A 40 21.32 13.72 -0.75
C VAL A 40 21.03 12.24 -0.97
N VAL A 41 22.08 11.41 -1.09
CA VAL A 41 21.96 9.95 -1.23
C VAL A 41 21.39 9.33 0.05
N SER A 42 20.49 8.36 -0.09
CA SER A 42 19.89 7.67 1.07
C SER A 42 20.88 6.76 1.79
N LYS A 43 20.62 6.47 3.07
CA LYS A 43 21.41 5.49 3.83
C LYS A 43 21.36 4.09 3.21
N SER A 44 20.21 3.73 2.65
CA SER A 44 19.97 2.44 1.96
C SER A 44 20.85 2.30 0.71
N ALA A 45 20.97 3.37 -0.07
CA ALA A 45 21.78 3.39 -1.28
C ALA A 45 23.29 3.34 -0.97
N LEU A 46 23.74 4.01 0.10
CA LEU A 46 25.14 3.99 0.53
C LEU A 46 25.66 2.58 0.87
N VAL A 47 24.77 1.69 1.33
CA VAL A 47 25.11 0.30 1.67
C VAL A 47 24.64 -0.70 0.62
N VAL A 48 24.09 -0.22 -0.50
CA VAL A 48 23.49 -1.05 -1.56
C VAL A 48 22.53 -2.08 -0.95
N GLU A 49 21.52 -1.60 -0.21
CA GLU A 49 20.63 -2.46 0.59
C GLU A 49 19.97 -3.55 -0.26
N TYR A 50 19.44 -3.22 -1.44
CA TYR A 50 18.73 -4.15 -2.33
C TYR A 50 19.62 -4.77 -3.40
N CYS A 51 19.27 -5.96 -3.87
CA CYS A 51 20.06 -6.73 -4.83
C CYS A 51 20.22 -6.01 -6.18
N GLU A 52 19.14 -5.38 -6.66
CA GLU A 52 19.12 -4.72 -7.98
C GLU A 52 20.25 -3.71 -8.14
N PHE A 53 20.96 -3.80 -9.28
CA PHE A 53 22.07 -2.91 -9.61
C PHE A 53 21.64 -1.44 -9.60
N ASN A 54 22.36 -0.61 -8.86
CA ASN A 54 22.15 0.84 -8.81
C ASN A 54 22.77 1.51 -10.05
N ASN A 55 22.00 1.62 -11.14
CA ASN A 55 22.45 2.27 -12.37
C ASN A 55 22.27 3.80 -12.29
N VAL A 56 23.21 4.48 -11.63
CA VAL A 56 23.15 5.94 -11.39
C VAL A 56 23.20 6.80 -12.66
N ALA A 57 23.53 6.22 -13.82
CA ALA A 57 23.50 6.93 -15.09
C ALA A 57 22.08 7.01 -15.69
N ARG A 58 21.15 6.14 -15.27
CA ARG A 58 19.77 6.10 -15.77
C ARG A 58 18.83 6.92 -14.92
N PHE A 59 17.68 7.32 -15.48
CA PHE A 59 16.65 8.00 -14.69
C PHE A 59 16.08 7.10 -13.59
N PHE A 60 15.82 5.82 -13.90
CA PHE A 60 15.51 4.83 -12.87
C PHE A 60 16.77 4.07 -12.46
N HIS A 61 17.35 4.46 -11.32
CA HIS A 61 18.53 3.78 -10.76
C HIS A 61 18.28 2.29 -10.51
N GLN A 62 17.07 1.94 -10.03
CA GLN A 62 16.60 0.55 -9.87
C GLN A 62 15.28 0.38 -10.63
N ARG A 63 15.34 -0.13 -11.86
CA ARG A 63 14.19 -0.22 -12.78
C ARG A 63 13.10 -1.16 -12.28
N MET A 64 13.43 -2.39 -11.91
CA MET A 64 12.43 -3.38 -11.52
C MET A 64 11.77 -3.00 -10.20
N ASN A 65 12.55 -2.52 -9.23
CA ASN A 65 12.02 -2.00 -7.98
C ASN A 65 11.18 -0.72 -8.20
N THR A 66 11.48 0.10 -9.22
CA THR A 66 10.63 1.22 -9.61
C THR A 66 9.31 0.73 -10.25
N TYR A 67 9.36 -0.07 -11.31
CA TYR A 67 8.17 -0.51 -12.05
C TYR A 67 7.22 -1.40 -11.24
N SER A 68 7.74 -2.23 -10.33
CA SER A 68 6.91 -3.08 -9.47
C SER A 68 5.94 -2.29 -8.58
N ASN A 69 6.21 -1.01 -8.32
CA ASN A 69 5.30 -0.13 -7.59
C ASN A 69 4.00 0.20 -8.33
N LEU A 70 3.90 -0.11 -9.64
CA LEU A 70 2.63 -0.07 -10.37
C LEU A 70 1.56 -1.00 -9.77
N ALA A 71 1.96 -2.04 -9.02
CA ALA A 71 1.02 -2.87 -8.27
C ALA A 71 0.23 -2.03 -7.24
N TYR A 72 0.90 -1.19 -6.46
CA TYR A 72 0.24 -0.30 -5.52
C TYR A 72 -0.64 0.72 -6.23
N PHE A 73 -0.16 1.30 -7.32
CA PHE A 73 -0.93 2.24 -8.13
C PHE A 73 -2.24 1.61 -8.65
N PHE A 74 -2.15 0.40 -9.23
CA PHE A 74 -3.30 -0.35 -9.71
C PHE A 74 -4.35 -0.56 -8.61
N PHE A 75 -3.95 -1.08 -7.45
CA PHE A 75 -4.87 -1.34 -6.35
C PHE A 75 -5.41 -0.06 -5.72
N GLY A 76 -4.61 1.01 -5.67
CA GLY A 76 -5.06 2.31 -5.21
C GLY A 76 -6.14 2.90 -6.10
N VAL A 77 -5.95 2.87 -7.43
CA VAL A 77 -6.96 3.30 -8.41
C VAL A 77 -8.23 2.45 -8.30
N LEU A 78 -8.11 1.14 -8.09
CA LEU A 78 -9.25 0.25 -7.88
C LEU A 78 -10.03 0.63 -6.61
N ILE A 79 -9.34 0.80 -5.48
CA ILE A 79 -9.97 1.09 -4.18
C ILE A 79 -10.63 2.48 -4.17
N VAL A 80 -10.01 3.50 -4.78
CA VAL A 80 -10.65 4.82 -4.94
C VAL A 80 -11.95 4.72 -5.74
N GLN A 81 -11.98 3.91 -6.79
CA GLN A 81 -13.20 3.70 -7.57
C GLN A 81 -14.27 2.92 -6.79
N ILE A 82 -13.88 1.94 -5.97
CA ILE A 82 -14.80 1.26 -5.04
C ILE A 82 -15.39 2.27 -4.06
N ALA A 83 -14.55 3.11 -3.44
CA ALA A 83 -14.99 4.15 -2.52
C ALA A 83 -15.97 5.14 -3.17
N TYR A 84 -15.71 5.55 -4.42
CA TYR A 84 -16.61 6.41 -5.17
C TYR A 84 -17.96 5.75 -5.46
N GLN A 85 -17.97 4.45 -5.76
CA GLN A 85 -19.22 3.71 -5.91
C GLN A 85 -19.96 3.57 -4.59
N ASP A 86 -19.27 3.36 -3.49
CA ASP A 86 -19.86 3.27 -2.16
C ASP A 86 -20.54 4.60 -1.79
N TYR A 87 -19.86 5.73 -2.03
CA TYR A 87 -20.47 7.07 -1.88
C TYR A 87 -21.72 7.26 -2.75
N LYS A 88 -21.67 6.86 -4.02
CA LYS A 88 -22.83 6.97 -4.92
C LYS A 88 -24.03 6.12 -4.54
N ASN A 89 -23.82 5.04 -3.78
CA ASN A 89 -24.90 4.13 -3.35
C ASN A 89 -25.41 4.46 -1.94
N GLU A 90 -24.90 5.50 -1.29
CA GLU A 90 -25.33 5.92 0.05
C GLU A 90 -26.83 6.25 0.05
N GLY A 91 -27.58 5.64 0.96
CA GLY A 91 -29.04 5.77 1.05
C GLY A 91 -29.84 5.06 -0.04
N ILE A 92 -29.19 4.49 -1.07
CA ILE A 92 -29.86 3.80 -2.19
C ILE A 92 -29.86 2.28 -1.98
N LYS A 93 -28.75 1.72 -1.48
CA LYS A 93 -28.60 0.27 -1.26
C LYS A 93 -28.23 -0.01 0.19
N HIS A 94 -28.55 -1.21 0.64
CA HIS A 94 -27.99 -1.68 1.91
C HIS A 94 -26.46 -1.77 1.79
N GLN A 95 -25.79 -1.18 2.75
CA GLN A 95 -24.34 -1.04 2.81
C GLN A 95 -23.81 -1.69 4.08
N ASN A 96 -22.70 -2.42 3.95
CA ASN A 96 -21.96 -2.85 5.13
C ASN A 96 -21.27 -1.68 5.83
N ARG A 97 -20.65 -1.96 6.98
CA ARG A 97 -20.07 -0.92 7.85
C ARG A 97 -19.00 -0.06 7.14
N LEU A 98 -18.14 -0.67 6.31
CA LEU A 98 -17.11 0.08 5.58
C LEU A 98 -17.67 0.76 4.33
N GLU A 99 -18.65 0.14 3.64
CA GLU A 99 -19.39 0.77 2.54
C GLU A 99 -20.08 2.07 2.97
N ALA A 100 -20.63 2.10 4.19
CA ALA A 100 -21.23 3.29 4.78
C ALA A 100 -20.21 4.34 5.27
N PHE A 101 -18.90 4.12 5.03
CA PHE A 101 -17.83 5.08 5.33
C PHE A 101 -16.83 5.19 4.16
N PRO A 102 -17.28 5.64 2.98
CA PRO A 102 -16.50 5.63 1.75
C PRO A 102 -15.21 6.48 1.83
N MET A 103 -15.19 7.54 2.64
CA MET A 103 -13.98 8.37 2.84
C MET A 103 -12.79 7.56 3.35
N LEU A 104 -13.03 6.56 4.20
CA LEU A 104 -11.95 5.73 4.75
C LEU A 104 -11.38 4.78 3.68
N SER A 105 -12.23 4.23 2.82
CA SER A 105 -11.80 3.50 1.62
C SER A 105 -11.09 4.40 0.62
N ALA A 106 -11.56 5.63 0.40
CA ALA A 106 -10.90 6.58 -0.48
C ALA A 106 -9.48 6.91 0.02
N LEU A 107 -9.33 7.18 1.33
CA LEU A 107 -8.04 7.40 1.95
C LEU A 107 -7.10 6.19 1.82
N MET A 108 -7.63 4.96 1.96
CA MET A 108 -6.87 3.74 1.71
C MET A 108 -6.32 3.67 0.28
N GLY A 109 -7.18 3.94 -0.72
CA GLY A 109 -6.78 3.95 -2.12
C GLY A 109 -5.77 5.06 -2.44
N ILE A 110 -5.93 6.24 -1.84
CA ILE A 110 -4.96 7.35 -1.95
C ILE A 110 -3.62 6.96 -1.32
N CYS A 111 -3.59 6.30 -0.17
CA CYS A 111 -2.35 5.83 0.45
C CYS A 111 -1.64 4.77 -0.39
N PHE A 112 -2.38 3.89 -1.08
CA PHE A 112 -1.81 2.98 -2.07
C PHE A 112 -1.13 3.72 -3.22
N ILE A 113 -1.81 4.72 -3.81
CA ILE A 113 -1.24 5.55 -4.88
C ILE A 113 0.00 6.29 -4.37
N TYR A 114 -0.09 6.91 -3.20
CA TYR A 114 1.01 7.63 -2.56
C TYR A 114 2.22 6.73 -2.30
N LEU A 115 2.03 5.53 -1.76
CA LEU A 115 3.11 4.55 -1.61
C LEU A 115 3.70 4.15 -2.96
N GLY A 116 2.86 3.88 -3.97
CA GLY A 116 3.33 3.56 -5.32
C GLY A 116 4.26 4.62 -5.90
N PHE A 117 3.88 5.90 -5.83
CA PHE A 117 4.73 6.99 -6.29
C PHE A 117 5.93 7.25 -5.37
N GLY A 118 5.74 7.19 -4.06
CA GLY A 118 6.81 7.44 -3.08
C GLY A 118 7.93 6.41 -3.17
N SER A 119 7.57 5.13 -3.25
CA SER A 119 8.51 4.03 -3.40
C SER A 119 9.15 4.03 -4.79
N ALA A 120 8.38 4.27 -5.87
CA ALA A 120 8.96 4.45 -7.20
C ALA A 120 9.96 5.61 -7.24
N PHE A 121 9.64 6.75 -6.62
CA PHE A 121 10.56 7.88 -6.51
C PHE A 121 11.82 7.54 -5.72
N PHE A 122 11.71 6.76 -4.65
CA PHE A 122 12.87 6.28 -3.93
C PHE A 122 13.76 5.36 -4.78
N HIS A 123 13.21 4.36 -5.47
CA HIS A 123 14.00 3.45 -6.30
C HIS A 123 14.54 4.10 -7.58
N ALA A 124 13.83 5.11 -8.10
CA ALA A 124 14.29 5.89 -9.22
C ALA A 124 15.51 6.75 -8.86
N SER A 125 15.45 7.44 -7.71
CA SER A 125 16.43 8.46 -7.33
C SER A 125 17.51 7.97 -6.35
N LEU A 126 17.19 6.96 -5.52
CA LEU A 126 17.98 6.47 -4.39
C LEU A 126 18.34 7.54 -3.34
N THR A 127 17.53 8.60 -3.26
CA THR A 127 17.76 9.77 -2.40
C THR A 127 17.15 9.65 -1.01
N TYR A 128 17.70 10.40 -0.05
CA TYR A 128 17.23 10.46 1.32
C TYR A 128 15.77 10.92 1.40
N VAL A 129 15.40 11.97 0.66
CA VAL A 129 14.02 12.45 0.59
C VAL A 129 13.10 11.38 0.02
N GLY A 130 13.50 10.72 -1.08
CA GLY A 130 12.78 9.58 -1.63
C GLY A 130 12.52 8.49 -0.58
N GLN A 131 13.56 8.11 0.17
CA GLN A 131 13.44 7.11 1.24
C GLN A 131 12.45 7.53 2.34
N ARG A 132 12.38 8.84 2.67
CA ARG A 132 11.41 9.33 3.67
C ARG A 132 9.97 9.25 3.15
N VAL A 133 9.76 9.61 1.88
CA VAL A 133 8.44 9.57 1.23
C VAL A 133 7.95 8.12 1.09
N ASP A 134 8.80 7.21 0.62
CA ASP A 134 8.52 5.77 0.54
C ASP A 134 8.08 5.18 1.89
N MET A 135 8.89 5.39 2.92
CA MET A 135 8.57 4.89 4.26
C MET A 135 7.30 5.54 4.83
N ASN A 136 7.06 6.83 4.58
CA ASN A 136 5.82 7.48 5.01
C ASN A 136 4.58 6.94 4.29
N GLY A 137 4.68 6.61 3.01
CA GLY A 137 3.63 5.90 2.28
C GLY A 137 3.33 4.54 2.90
N THR A 138 4.39 3.79 3.27
CA THR A 138 4.27 2.48 3.92
C THR A 138 3.55 2.57 5.27
N TYR A 139 3.94 3.57 6.08
CA TYR A 139 3.26 3.82 7.36
C TYR A 139 1.83 4.30 7.17
N GLY A 140 1.58 5.22 6.22
CA GLY A 140 0.25 5.75 5.96
C GLY A 140 -0.73 4.66 5.55
N LEU A 141 -0.33 3.78 4.64
CA LEU A 141 -1.11 2.61 4.24
C LEU A 141 -1.48 1.73 5.45
N THR A 142 -0.48 1.44 6.30
CA THR A 142 -0.67 0.55 7.46
C THR A 142 -1.52 1.22 8.54
N LEU A 143 -1.35 2.52 8.80
CA LEU A 143 -2.15 3.29 9.75
C LEU A 143 -3.63 3.32 9.35
N VAL A 144 -3.91 3.48 8.06
CA VAL A 144 -5.29 3.43 7.55
C VAL A 144 -5.89 2.03 7.74
N LEU A 145 -5.15 0.95 7.46
CA LEU A 145 -5.63 -0.42 7.71
C LEU A 145 -5.88 -0.69 9.20
N VAL A 146 -4.95 -0.31 10.07
CA VAL A 146 -5.12 -0.40 11.53
C VAL A 146 -6.35 0.39 11.96
N SER A 147 -6.54 1.58 11.40
CA SER A 147 -7.71 2.40 11.69
C SER A 147 -9.02 1.76 11.19
N ILE A 148 -9.03 1.11 10.02
CA ILE A 148 -10.17 0.34 9.53
C ILE A 148 -10.48 -0.79 10.52
N GLY A 149 -9.46 -1.50 10.99
CA GLY A 149 -9.61 -2.55 12.01
C GLY A 149 -10.24 -2.02 13.29
N LEU A 150 -9.71 -0.92 13.83
CA LEU A 150 -10.25 -0.26 15.02
C LEU A 150 -11.71 0.17 14.84
N TYR A 151 -12.04 0.78 13.70
CA TYR A 151 -13.40 1.20 13.37
C TYR A 151 -14.41 0.03 13.37
N HIS A 152 -13.96 -1.16 12.97
CA HIS A 152 -14.76 -2.38 13.00
C HIS A 152 -14.86 -3.02 14.39
N ILE A 153 -13.81 -2.93 15.22
CA ILE A 153 -13.86 -3.37 16.62
C ILE A 153 -14.87 -2.54 17.41
N LEU A 154 -14.94 -1.24 17.13
CA LEU A 154 -15.90 -0.31 17.73
C LEU A 154 -17.31 -0.45 17.13
N TYR A 155 -17.74 -1.66 16.77
CA TYR A 155 -19.01 -1.90 16.05
C TYR A 155 -20.25 -1.39 16.79
N LYS A 156 -20.23 -1.44 18.13
CA LYS A 156 -21.32 -0.95 19.00
C LYS A 156 -21.44 0.58 19.00
N VAL A 157 -20.40 1.30 18.60
CA VAL A 157 -20.40 2.76 18.53
C VAL A 157 -21.01 3.18 17.19
N ARG A 158 -22.03 4.04 17.27
CA ARG A 158 -22.66 4.68 16.11
C ARG A 158 -21.96 6.01 15.84
N PHE A 159 -21.18 6.06 14.76
CA PHE A 159 -20.48 7.26 14.34
C PHE A 159 -21.36 8.10 13.40
N THR A 160 -21.62 9.34 13.78
CA THR A 160 -22.29 10.32 12.92
C THR A 160 -21.37 10.77 11.78
N GLN A 161 -21.94 11.36 10.72
CA GLN A 161 -21.16 11.81 9.57
C GLN A 161 -20.06 12.85 9.91
N PRO A 162 -20.30 13.84 10.80
CA PRO A 162 -19.24 14.74 11.24
C PRO A 162 -18.09 14.00 11.94
N VAL A 163 -18.39 13.02 12.79
CA VAL A 163 -17.35 12.25 13.50
C VAL A 163 -16.54 11.39 12.53
N LYS A 164 -17.18 10.77 11.54
CA LYS A 164 -16.48 10.06 10.44
C LYS A 164 -15.55 11.00 9.66
N THR A 165 -15.99 12.23 9.41
CA THR A 165 -15.16 13.23 8.71
C THR A 165 -13.95 13.62 9.56
N ILE A 166 -14.16 13.94 10.83
CA ILE A 166 -13.09 14.25 11.79
C ILE A 166 -12.11 13.07 11.88
N TRP A 167 -12.61 11.84 11.94
CA TRP A 167 -11.78 10.64 11.96
C TRP A 167 -10.86 10.58 10.74
N ALA A 168 -11.39 10.75 9.53
CA ALA A 168 -10.61 10.72 8.31
C ALA A 168 -9.56 11.85 8.24
N ILE A 169 -9.93 13.07 8.64
CA ILE A 169 -9.00 14.22 8.70
C ILE A 169 -7.89 13.97 9.72
N SER A 170 -8.24 13.48 10.92
CA SER A 170 -7.26 13.14 11.96
C SER A 170 -6.27 12.08 11.49
N LEU A 171 -6.71 11.11 10.69
CA LEU A 171 -5.78 10.15 10.07
C LEU A 171 -4.83 10.82 9.08
N VAL A 172 -5.33 11.72 8.22
CA VAL A 172 -4.45 12.46 7.29
C VAL A 172 -3.41 13.28 8.06
N ILE A 173 -3.84 13.99 9.10
CA ILE A 173 -2.93 14.73 9.99
C ILE A 173 -1.91 13.79 10.63
N LEU A 174 -2.37 12.64 11.17
CA LEU A 174 -1.49 11.65 11.77
C LEU A 174 -0.44 11.15 10.77
N ILE A 175 -0.81 10.85 9.52
CA ILE A 175 0.12 10.39 8.48
C ILE A 175 1.20 11.45 8.20
N VAL A 176 0.81 12.73 8.12
CA VAL A 176 1.76 13.84 7.95
C VAL A 176 2.69 13.97 9.15
N LEU A 177 2.14 13.94 10.37
CA LEU A 177 2.94 14.00 11.60
C LEU A 177 3.86 12.77 11.76
N PHE A 178 3.46 11.63 11.20
CA PHE A 178 4.23 10.39 11.23
C PHE A 178 5.59 10.52 10.53
N LEU A 179 5.76 11.48 9.60
CA LEU A 179 7.07 11.80 9.02
C LEU A 179 8.11 12.11 10.09
N LYS A 180 7.73 12.82 11.16
CA LYS A 180 8.65 13.17 12.27
C LYS A 180 8.81 12.00 13.25
N ILE A 181 7.72 11.32 13.59
CA ILE A 181 7.73 10.19 14.54
C ILE A 181 8.58 9.03 14.01
N ALA A 182 8.49 8.75 12.71
CA ALA A 182 9.27 7.69 12.05
C ALA A 182 10.78 7.93 12.07
N LEU A 183 11.25 9.14 12.42
CA LEU A 183 12.69 9.42 12.61
C LEU A 183 13.19 9.03 14.00
N LEU A 184 12.28 8.88 14.97
CA LEU A 184 12.62 8.60 16.38
C LEU A 184 12.72 7.09 16.67
N VAL A 185 12.02 6.27 15.89
CA VAL A 185 11.94 4.82 16.10
C VAL A 185 12.41 4.08 14.85
N PRO A 186 13.31 3.09 14.97
CA PRO A 186 13.74 2.28 13.83
C PRO A 186 12.56 1.63 13.11
N SER A 187 12.59 1.65 11.77
CA SER A 187 11.55 1.05 10.94
C SER A 187 11.39 -0.45 11.19
N SER A 188 12.47 -1.14 11.55
CA SER A 188 12.50 -2.55 11.94
C SER A 188 11.69 -2.89 13.20
N LYS A 189 11.31 -1.89 14.01
CA LYS A 189 10.41 -2.05 15.16
C LYS A 189 9.03 -1.49 14.86
N LEU A 190 8.99 -0.29 14.30
CA LEU A 190 7.75 0.46 14.11
C LEU A 190 6.80 -0.23 13.12
N LEU A 191 7.31 -0.67 11.96
CA LEU A 191 6.47 -1.30 10.94
C LEU A 191 5.93 -2.67 11.41
N PRO A 192 6.75 -3.59 11.95
CA PRO A 192 6.23 -4.84 12.51
C PRO A 192 5.20 -4.64 13.62
N GLY A 193 5.38 -3.61 14.48
CA GLY A 193 4.40 -3.27 15.51
C GLY A 193 3.03 -2.88 14.94
N LEU A 194 3.01 -2.05 13.88
CA LEU A 194 1.76 -1.67 13.20
C LEU A 194 1.12 -2.86 12.47
N ILE A 195 1.91 -3.71 11.82
CA ILE A 195 1.42 -4.95 11.18
C ILE A 195 0.82 -5.89 12.23
N LEU A 196 1.49 -6.06 13.38
CA LEU A 196 0.99 -6.87 14.49
C LEU A 196 -0.34 -6.32 15.02
N ALA A 197 -0.46 -5.00 15.21
CA ALA A 197 -1.70 -4.36 15.62
C ALA A 197 -2.84 -4.64 14.62
N LEU A 198 -2.57 -4.53 13.31
CA LEU A 198 -3.54 -4.89 12.26
C LEU A 198 -3.96 -6.36 12.35
N LEU A 199 -3.01 -7.29 12.49
CA LEU A 199 -3.30 -8.72 12.59
C LEU A 199 -4.13 -9.05 13.84
N ILE A 200 -3.85 -8.42 14.97
CA ILE A 200 -4.66 -8.52 16.18
C ILE A 200 -6.08 -8.03 15.91
N PHE A 201 -6.25 -6.90 15.22
CA PHE A 201 -7.58 -6.38 14.91
C PHE A 201 -8.36 -7.26 13.92
N ILE A 202 -7.69 -7.85 12.93
CA ILE A 202 -8.27 -8.86 12.04
C ILE A 202 -8.75 -10.06 12.87
N ALA A 203 -7.91 -10.58 13.78
CA ALA A 203 -8.27 -11.70 14.64
C ALA A 203 -9.47 -11.39 15.51
N ILE A 204 -9.45 -10.27 16.26
CA ILE A 204 -10.58 -9.83 17.09
C ILE A 204 -11.85 -9.73 16.25
N ASN A 205 -11.79 -9.09 15.09
CA ASN A 205 -12.97 -8.90 14.26
C ASN A 205 -13.49 -10.21 13.65
N TYR A 206 -12.61 -11.15 13.33
CA TYR A 206 -13.00 -12.49 12.90
C TYR A 206 -13.77 -13.22 14.01
N PHE A 207 -13.34 -13.13 15.27
CA PHE A 207 -14.07 -13.73 16.39
C PHE A 207 -15.40 -13.01 16.68
N GLN A 208 -15.45 -11.68 16.54
CA GLN A 208 -16.69 -10.90 16.70
C GLN A 208 -17.74 -11.25 15.65
N PHE A 209 -17.32 -11.52 14.41
CA PHE A 209 -18.20 -11.66 13.24
C PHE A 209 -17.89 -12.91 12.41
N ARG A 210 -17.67 -14.04 13.07
CA ARG A 210 -17.17 -15.28 12.42
C ARG A 210 -17.99 -15.74 11.21
N LYS A 211 -19.32 -15.54 11.25
CA LYS A 211 -20.22 -15.91 10.15
C LYS A 211 -20.16 -14.95 8.97
N GLU A 212 -19.77 -13.69 9.19
CA GLU A 212 -19.75 -12.63 8.18
C GLU A 212 -18.34 -12.39 7.61
N ARG A 213 -17.29 -12.93 8.25
CA ARG A 213 -15.89 -12.68 7.88
C ARG A 213 -15.26 -13.90 7.22
N SER A 214 -14.58 -13.65 6.11
CA SER A 214 -13.77 -14.68 5.45
C SER A 214 -12.45 -14.89 6.19
N GLY A 215 -12.35 -16.01 6.92
CA GLY A 215 -11.08 -16.41 7.55
C GLY A 215 -9.96 -16.60 6.53
N LEU A 216 -10.30 -17.01 5.30
CA LEU A 216 -9.35 -17.16 4.19
C LEU A 216 -8.66 -15.83 3.85
N LEU A 217 -9.39 -14.72 3.80
CA LEU A 217 -8.78 -13.40 3.52
C LEU A 217 -7.82 -12.97 4.65
N GLY A 218 -8.18 -13.26 5.90
CA GLY A 218 -7.31 -13.01 7.05
C GLY A 218 -6.01 -13.82 6.96
N ILE A 219 -6.12 -15.14 6.73
CA ILE A 219 -4.97 -16.04 6.58
C ILE A 219 -4.12 -15.65 5.35
N ALA A 220 -4.75 -15.37 4.21
CA ALA A 220 -4.06 -14.96 3.00
C ALA A 220 -3.25 -13.67 3.24
N SER A 221 -3.82 -12.68 3.94
CA SER A 221 -3.08 -11.45 4.27
C SER A 221 -1.81 -11.73 5.09
N LEU A 222 -1.89 -12.63 6.07
CA LEU A 222 -0.75 -13.04 6.89
C LEU A 222 0.30 -13.81 6.06
N VAL A 223 -0.13 -14.82 5.31
CA VAL A 223 0.78 -15.66 4.51
C VAL A 223 1.51 -14.81 3.48
N LEU A 224 0.80 -13.94 2.76
CA LEU A 224 1.40 -13.03 1.78
C LEU A 224 2.43 -12.10 2.44
N MET A 225 2.13 -11.56 3.62
CA MET A 225 3.08 -10.70 4.35
C MET A 225 4.33 -11.48 4.79
N VAL A 226 4.17 -12.68 5.34
CA VAL A 226 5.31 -13.53 5.74
C VAL A 226 6.19 -13.86 4.54
N VAL A 227 5.59 -14.32 3.43
CA VAL A 227 6.31 -14.63 2.19
C VAL A 227 7.00 -13.40 1.64
N ALA A 228 6.35 -12.22 1.66
CA ALA A 228 6.97 -10.97 1.27
C ALA A 228 8.23 -10.70 2.11
N VAL A 229 8.13 -10.75 3.44
CA VAL A 229 9.28 -10.51 4.33
C VAL A 229 10.44 -11.44 4.00
N ARG A 230 10.16 -12.72 3.67
CA ARG A 230 11.19 -13.66 3.24
C ARG A 230 11.87 -13.21 1.95
N PHE A 231 11.12 -12.84 0.92
CA PHE A 231 11.72 -12.32 -0.33
C PHE A 231 12.57 -11.07 -0.11
N ARG A 232 12.08 -10.10 0.68
CA ARG A 232 12.89 -8.92 1.05
C ARG A 232 14.14 -9.30 1.82
N THR A 233 14.05 -10.23 2.75
CA THR A 233 15.20 -10.65 3.58
C THR A 233 16.28 -11.30 2.73
N LEU A 234 15.90 -12.22 1.83
CA LEU A 234 16.82 -12.87 0.91
C LEU A 234 17.48 -11.86 -0.03
N ASP A 235 16.71 -10.88 -0.52
CA ASP A 235 17.21 -9.79 -1.38
C ASP A 235 18.26 -8.93 -0.66
N VAL A 236 17.98 -8.53 0.59
CA VAL A 236 18.92 -7.73 1.40
C VAL A 236 20.18 -8.54 1.76
N GLN A 237 20.03 -9.84 2.03
CA GLN A 237 21.15 -10.76 2.31
C GLN A 237 21.92 -11.19 1.05
N LYS A 238 21.49 -10.77 -0.14
CA LYS A 238 22.05 -11.15 -1.44
C LYS A 238 22.02 -12.66 -1.72
N ILE A 239 21.13 -13.41 -1.08
CA ILE A 239 21.00 -14.86 -1.30
C ILE A 239 20.20 -15.09 -2.59
N GLY A 240 20.84 -15.74 -3.57
CA GLY A 240 20.23 -15.92 -4.91
C GLY A 240 20.10 -14.62 -5.71
N CYS A 241 20.98 -13.64 -5.42
CA CYS A 241 20.96 -12.33 -6.04
C CYS A 241 21.64 -12.33 -7.42
N ASP A 242 20.89 -11.96 -8.45
CA ASP A 242 21.43 -11.48 -9.72
C ASP A 242 21.05 -9.99 -9.86
N PRO A 243 22.02 -9.07 -9.77
CA PRO A 243 21.77 -7.64 -9.78
C PRO A 243 21.22 -7.12 -11.13
N HIS A 244 21.31 -7.91 -12.20
CA HIS A 244 20.79 -7.57 -13.53
C HIS A 244 19.50 -8.31 -13.92
N SER A 245 19.00 -9.18 -13.05
CA SER A 245 17.75 -9.92 -13.27
C SER A 245 16.54 -8.99 -13.40
N LEU A 246 15.58 -9.39 -14.23
CA LEU A 246 14.26 -8.73 -14.31
C LEU A 246 13.39 -9.05 -13.08
N ILE A 247 13.71 -10.10 -12.33
CA ILE A 247 12.98 -10.50 -11.13
C ILE A 247 13.88 -10.25 -9.93
N GLN A 248 13.53 -9.22 -9.16
CA GLN A 248 14.23 -8.84 -7.93
C GLN A 248 13.39 -9.25 -6.73
N GLY A 249 14.02 -9.73 -5.65
CA GLY A 249 13.30 -10.14 -4.44
C GLY A 249 12.56 -8.97 -3.82
N HIS A 250 13.13 -7.76 -3.89
CA HIS A 250 12.46 -6.55 -3.44
C HIS A 250 11.27 -6.13 -4.34
N SER A 251 11.32 -6.40 -5.64
CA SER A 251 10.17 -6.20 -6.54
C SER A 251 9.01 -7.16 -6.22
N ILE A 252 9.33 -8.41 -5.87
CA ILE A 252 8.33 -9.38 -5.39
C ILE A 252 7.72 -8.92 -4.06
N TRP A 253 8.54 -8.34 -3.17
CA TRP A 253 8.06 -7.73 -1.93
C TRP A 253 6.97 -6.67 -2.19
N HIS A 254 7.15 -5.76 -3.15
CA HIS A 254 6.12 -4.76 -3.51
C HIS A 254 4.79 -5.41 -3.90
N LEU A 255 4.84 -6.40 -4.79
CA LEU A 255 3.63 -7.08 -5.25
C LEU A 255 2.91 -7.81 -4.10
N LEU A 256 3.65 -8.57 -3.30
CA LEU A 256 3.07 -9.38 -2.22
C LEU A 256 2.53 -8.54 -1.07
N THR A 257 3.19 -7.43 -0.73
CA THR A 257 2.68 -6.50 0.30
C THR A 257 1.47 -5.71 -0.18
N ALA A 258 1.41 -5.35 -1.48
CA ALA A 258 0.21 -4.77 -2.08
C ALA A 258 -0.97 -5.75 -1.99
N LEU A 259 -0.77 -7.02 -2.39
CA LEU A 259 -1.79 -8.07 -2.31
C LEU A 259 -2.21 -8.36 -0.87
N SER A 260 -1.26 -8.47 0.06
CA SER A 260 -1.53 -8.65 1.49
C SER A 260 -2.45 -7.53 2.03
N SER A 261 -2.11 -6.28 1.70
CA SER A 261 -2.88 -5.10 2.10
C SER A 261 -4.29 -5.08 1.50
N VAL A 262 -4.44 -5.52 0.24
CA VAL A 262 -5.75 -5.69 -0.41
C VAL A 262 -6.55 -6.81 0.26
N CYS A 263 -5.93 -7.92 0.65
CA CYS A 263 -6.59 -8.98 1.41
C CYS A 263 -7.08 -8.46 2.77
N SER A 264 -6.26 -7.69 3.50
CA SER A 264 -6.67 -7.05 4.76
C SER A 264 -7.82 -6.06 4.56
N TYR A 265 -7.76 -5.20 3.55
CA TYR A 265 -8.87 -4.30 3.20
C TYR A 265 -10.14 -5.10 2.85
N SER A 266 -10.01 -6.13 2.03
CA SER A 266 -11.11 -6.98 1.57
C SER A 266 -11.76 -7.75 2.72
N PHE A 267 -10.99 -8.18 3.71
CA PHE A 267 -11.50 -8.83 4.93
C PHE A 267 -12.52 -7.94 5.66
N PHE A 268 -12.24 -6.63 5.74
CA PHE A 268 -13.16 -5.66 6.35
C PHE A 268 -14.27 -5.22 5.39
N ARG A 269 -13.94 -5.07 4.10
CA ARG A 269 -14.82 -4.49 3.08
C ARG A 269 -15.88 -5.46 2.56
N PHE A 270 -15.56 -6.75 2.44
CA PHE A 270 -16.47 -7.74 1.88
C PHE A 270 -16.88 -8.71 2.97
N THR A 271 -18.18 -8.81 3.19
CA THR A 271 -18.75 -9.86 4.01
C THR A 271 -18.67 -11.17 3.21
N GLY A 272 -18.25 -12.25 3.88
CA GLY A 272 -18.38 -13.59 3.32
C GLY A 272 -19.85 -13.82 3.01
N ARG A 273 -20.17 -14.15 1.76
CA ARG A 273 -21.48 -14.69 1.45
C ARG A 273 -21.58 -16.02 2.18
N THR A 274 -22.41 -16.08 3.21
CA THR A 274 -23.05 -17.35 3.61
C THR A 274 -24.16 -17.61 2.60
#